data_AF-A0A9P4H6G1-F1
#
_entry.id   AF-A0A9P4H6G1-F1
#
_cell.length_a   1.000
_cell.length_b   1.000
_cell.length_c   1.000
_cell.angle_alpha   90.00
_cell.angle_beta   90.00
_cell.angle_gamma   90.00
#
_symmetry.space_group_name_H-M   'P 1'
#
loop_
_entity.id
_entity.type
_entity.pdbx_description
1 polymer ?
#
loop_
_entity_poly.entity_id
_entity_poly.type
_entity_poly.pdbx_seq_one_letter_code
_entity_poly.pdbx_strand_id
1 'polypeptide(L)'
;MDDKDNANPTILNPSDLPSRRCEAAAKTRDDGGSGLFDDLIPRYNYLSDPFEEAVSASDSDDDAVENIDEQEIYDLISTISDPEHPLSLGSLAVVNLPDIHILPPTSPLSSISTVAVEITPTITHCSLATVIGLGVRVRLEQALPPRYRIDVRIKKGTHSTDEAVNKQLGDKERVAAALENGTLMGVLRKMLETCE
;
A
#
# COMPACT_ATOMS: atom_id res chain seq x y z
N MET A 1 -18.18 -27.55 14.69
CA MET A 1 -16.96 -28.05 14.02
C MET A 1 -16.95 -27.30 12.72
N ASP A 2 -16.46 -26.08 12.78
CA ASP A 2 -16.47 -25.16 11.65
C ASP A 2 -15.16 -25.37 10.91
N ASP A 3 -15.25 -25.98 9.73
CA ASP A 3 -14.17 -26.12 8.76
C ASP A 3 -13.72 -24.73 8.30
N LYS A 4 -12.89 -24.10 9.13
CA LYS A 4 -12.11 -22.92 8.75
C LYS A 4 -10.90 -23.41 7.96
N ASP A 5 -11.10 -24.00 6.79
CA ASP A 5 -10.01 -24.33 5.87
C ASP A 5 -10.13 -23.45 4.63
N ASN A 6 -9.17 -22.53 4.45
CA ASN A 6 -9.01 -21.78 3.21
C ASN A 6 -8.34 -22.71 2.19
N ALA A 7 -9.12 -23.66 1.67
CA ALA A 7 -8.61 -24.77 0.86
C ALA A 7 -8.09 -24.35 -0.53
N ASN A 8 -8.16 -23.06 -0.90
CA ASN A 8 -7.60 -22.55 -2.14
C ASN A 8 -7.23 -21.06 -2.03
N PRO A 9 -6.01 -20.71 -1.59
CA PRO A 9 -5.58 -19.31 -1.53
C PRO A 9 -5.60 -18.69 -2.94
N THR A 10 -6.11 -17.47 -3.05
CA THR A 10 -6.20 -16.76 -4.33
C THR A 10 -4.82 -16.27 -4.72
N ILE A 11 -4.29 -16.76 -5.85
CA ILE A 11 -3.02 -16.28 -6.40
C ILE A 11 -3.35 -15.24 -7.48
N LEU A 12 -2.90 -14.02 -7.26
CA LEU A 12 -3.02 -12.90 -8.19
C LEU A 12 -1.71 -12.74 -8.97
N ASN A 13 -1.80 -12.36 -10.26
CA ASN A 13 -0.59 -11.97 -10.98
C ASN A 13 -0.09 -10.62 -10.45
N PRO A 14 1.23 -10.41 -10.41
CA PRO A 14 1.80 -9.13 -9.94
C PRO A 14 1.35 -7.93 -10.79
N SER A 15 0.98 -8.14 -12.05
CA SER A 15 0.44 -7.09 -12.94
C SER A 15 -1.01 -6.71 -12.66
N ASP A 16 -1.76 -7.58 -11.97
CA ASP A 16 -3.18 -7.37 -11.65
C ASP A 16 -3.35 -6.75 -10.24
N LEU A 17 -2.25 -6.50 -9.52
CA LEU A 17 -2.29 -5.85 -8.21
C LEU A 17 -2.64 -4.36 -8.38
N PRO A 18 -3.50 -3.81 -7.50
CA PRO A 18 -3.78 -2.38 -7.52
C PRO A 18 -2.48 -1.62 -7.27
N SER A 19 -2.04 -0.82 -8.24
CA SER A 19 -0.83 0.00 -8.13
C SER A 19 -1.05 1.36 -8.76
N ARG A 20 -0.33 2.39 -8.30
CA ARG A 20 -0.40 3.77 -8.81
C ARG A 20 0.01 3.90 -10.30
N ARG A 21 0.55 2.85 -10.92
CA ARG A 21 1.14 2.87 -12.27
C ARG A 21 0.08 2.91 -13.39
N CYS A 22 -0.83 3.87 -13.39
CA CYS A 22 -1.62 4.20 -14.59
C CYS A 22 -2.40 5.54 -14.57
N GLU A 23 -2.42 6.34 -13.50
CA GLU A 23 -3.21 7.60 -13.56
C GLU A 23 -2.50 8.73 -14.30
N ALA A 24 -1.16 8.71 -14.39
CA ALA A 24 -0.42 9.69 -15.20
C ALA A 24 -0.58 9.48 -16.72
N ALA A 25 -0.93 8.26 -17.16
CA ALA A 25 -1.09 7.92 -18.59
C ALA A 25 -2.56 7.99 -19.06
N ALA A 26 -3.52 8.12 -18.15
CA ALA A 26 -4.95 8.09 -18.45
C ALA A 26 -5.64 9.47 -18.41
N LYS A 27 -4.89 10.59 -18.42
CA LYS A 27 -5.42 11.85 -18.96
C LYS A 27 -5.53 11.72 -20.48
N THR A 28 -6.53 10.95 -20.91
CA THR A 28 -7.15 11.18 -22.22
C THR A 28 -7.60 12.63 -22.15
N ARG A 29 -6.99 13.47 -22.98
CA ARG A 29 -7.34 14.88 -23.14
C ARG A 29 -8.85 14.96 -23.37
N ASP A 30 -9.60 15.41 -22.37
CA ASP A 30 -10.94 15.95 -22.58
C ASP A 30 -10.79 17.41 -23.02
N ASP A 31 -10.05 17.62 -24.11
CA ASP A 31 -10.15 18.88 -24.85
C ASP A 31 -11.25 18.68 -25.87
N GLY A 32 -12.44 19.11 -25.47
CA GLY A 32 -13.65 19.07 -26.27
C GLY A 32 -13.42 19.63 -27.67
N GLY A 33 -13.48 18.73 -28.66
CA GLY A 33 -13.89 19.03 -30.02
C GLY A 33 -13.02 20.02 -30.78
N SER A 34 -11.96 19.51 -31.41
CA SER A 34 -11.48 20.04 -32.68
C SER A 34 -12.62 20.01 -33.71
N GLY A 35 -13.32 21.14 -33.84
CA GLY A 35 -14.42 21.29 -34.78
C GLY A 35 -13.95 21.13 -36.23
N LEU A 36 -14.83 20.54 -37.04
CA LEU A 36 -14.70 20.24 -38.48
C LEU A 36 -14.56 21.49 -39.39
N PHE A 37 -14.04 22.61 -38.88
CA PHE A 37 -13.94 23.90 -39.57
C PHE A 37 -12.51 24.47 -39.63
N ASP A 38 -11.50 23.77 -39.09
CA ASP A 38 -10.09 24.26 -39.06
C ASP A 38 -9.42 24.33 -40.45
N ASP A 39 -9.96 23.63 -41.46
CA ASP A 39 -9.44 23.63 -42.84
C ASP A 39 -9.96 24.79 -43.72
N LEU A 40 -10.80 25.68 -43.17
CA LEU A 40 -11.40 26.80 -43.92
C LEU A 40 -10.75 28.17 -43.64
N ILE A 41 -9.72 28.22 -42.80
CA ILE A 41 -9.03 29.47 -42.48
C ILE A 41 -7.84 29.61 -43.45
N PRO A 42 -7.84 30.59 -44.38
CA PRO A 42 -6.70 30.78 -45.26
C PRO A 42 -5.49 31.20 -44.41
N ARG A 43 -4.38 30.48 -44.55
CA ARG A 43 -3.12 30.77 -43.87
C ARG A 43 -2.53 32.08 -44.39
N TYR A 44 -2.95 33.20 -43.81
CA TYR A 44 -2.28 34.48 -43.99
C TYR A 44 -1.04 34.51 -43.09
N ASN A 45 0.13 34.52 -43.73
CA ASN A 45 1.46 34.51 -43.14
C ASN A 45 1.88 35.88 -42.58
N TYR A 46 1.07 36.50 -41.73
CA TYR A 46 1.41 37.79 -41.11
C TYR A 46 1.06 37.79 -39.63
N LEU A 47 2.05 37.41 -38.81
CA LEU A 47 2.41 38.02 -37.52
C LEU A 47 3.45 37.11 -36.87
N SER A 48 4.69 37.24 -37.31
CA SER A 48 5.83 36.88 -36.47
C SER A 48 5.82 37.88 -35.31
N ASP A 49 5.30 37.48 -34.15
CA ASP A 49 5.42 38.24 -32.91
C ASP A 49 6.76 37.87 -32.24
N PRO A 50 7.77 38.77 -32.22
CA PRO A 50 9.06 38.49 -31.60
C PRO A 50 9.03 38.48 -30.07
N PHE A 51 7.83 38.55 -29.46
CA PHE A 51 7.62 38.51 -28.01
C PHE A 51 6.74 37.32 -27.54
N GLU A 52 6.57 36.25 -28.35
CA GLU A 52 6.13 34.96 -27.79
C GLU A 52 7.29 34.30 -27.05
N GLU A 53 7.54 34.82 -25.86
CA GLU A 53 8.26 34.12 -24.82
C GLU A 53 7.48 32.83 -24.56
N ALA A 54 8.11 31.69 -24.90
CA ALA A 54 7.58 30.38 -24.64
C ALA A 54 7.09 30.34 -23.20
N VAL A 55 5.77 30.30 -23.01
CA VAL A 55 5.16 30.00 -21.72
C VAL A 55 5.53 28.55 -21.41
N SER A 56 6.72 28.41 -20.81
CA SER A 56 7.14 27.23 -20.08
C SER A 56 5.94 26.83 -19.25
N ALA A 57 5.44 25.62 -19.49
CA ALA A 57 4.40 25.02 -18.67
C ALA A 57 4.74 25.32 -17.22
N SER A 58 3.84 26.04 -16.57
CA SER A 58 3.95 26.35 -15.15
C SER A 58 4.12 25.01 -14.44
N ASP A 59 5.34 24.69 -14.02
CA ASP A 59 5.58 23.90 -12.81
C ASP A 59 4.94 24.73 -11.71
N SER A 60 3.63 24.55 -11.55
CA SER A 60 2.97 24.89 -10.30
C SER A 60 3.58 23.92 -9.30
N ASP A 61 4.63 24.38 -8.63
CA ASP A 61 5.08 23.91 -7.32
C ASP A 61 3.88 24.02 -6.37
N ASP A 62 2.96 23.06 -6.47
CA ASP A 62 2.03 22.75 -5.39
C ASP A 62 2.83 21.93 -4.38
N ASP A 63 3.66 22.63 -3.59
CA ASP A 63 4.34 22.11 -2.38
C ASP A 63 3.33 21.68 -1.28
N ALA A 64 2.12 21.26 -1.67
CA ALA A 64 1.20 20.57 -0.81
C ALA A 64 1.77 19.18 -0.54
N VAL A 65 2.28 18.98 0.68
CA VAL A 65 2.68 17.66 1.17
C VAL A 65 1.51 16.68 0.97
N GLU A 66 1.60 15.81 -0.04
CA GLU A 66 0.62 14.76 -0.25
C GLU A 66 0.56 13.90 1.01
N ASN A 67 -0.65 13.72 1.53
CA ASN A 67 -0.85 12.86 2.68
C ASN A 67 -0.83 11.40 2.21
N ILE A 68 -0.18 10.55 3.00
CA ILE A 68 -0.14 9.10 2.76
C ILE A 68 -1.57 8.58 2.72
N ASP A 69 -1.93 7.89 1.65
CA ASP A 69 -3.24 7.27 1.42
C ASP A 69 -3.19 5.74 1.62
N GLU A 70 -4.35 5.09 1.56
CA GLU A 70 -4.43 3.63 1.71
C GLU A 70 -3.69 2.88 0.60
N GLN A 71 -3.63 3.45 -0.60
CA GLN A 71 -2.93 2.88 -1.74
C GLN A 71 -1.41 2.87 -1.53
N GLU A 72 -0.84 3.94 -0.96
CA GLU A 72 0.58 3.99 -0.62
C GLU A 72 0.95 2.93 0.41
N ILE A 73 0.10 2.75 1.43
CA ILE A 73 0.28 1.70 2.43
C ILE A 73 0.23 0.32 1.77
N TYR A 74 -0.69 0.10 0.83
CA TYR A 74 -0.77 -1.14 0.07
C TYR A 74 0.51 -1.39 -0.74
N ASP A 75 0.97 -0.40 -1.50
CA ASP A 75 2.16 -0.50 -2.34
C ASP A 75 3.40 -0.83 -1.47
N LEU A 76 3.52 -0.26 -0.27
CA LEU A 76 4.60 -0.51 0.68
C LEU A 76 4.66 -1.95 1.23
N ILE A 77 3.52 -2.62 1.37
CA ILE A 77 3.41 -3.95 2.02
C ILE A 77 3.14 -5.08 1.04
N SER A 78 2.64 -4.77 -0.17
CA SER A 78 2.30 -5.75 -1.20
C SER A 78 3.51 -6.49 -1.76
N THR A 79 4.70 -5.87 -1.70
CA THR A 79 5.97 -6.40 -2.22
C THR A 79 6.68 -7.32 -1.22
N ILE A 80 6.32 -7.29 0.07
CA ILE A 80 6.90 -8.16 1.10
C ILE A 80 6.79 -9.62 0.64
N SER A 81 7.89 -10.36 0.75
CA SER A 81 7.90 -11.78 0.39
C SER A 81 7.38 -12.65 1.52
N ASP A 82 6.64 -13.69 1.14
CA ASP A 82 6.21 -14.72 2.06
C ASP A 82 7.41 -15.57 2.56
N PRO A 83 7.44 -15.99 3.84
CA PRO A 83 8.53 -16.80 4.36
C PRO A 83 8.56 -18.25 3.83
N GLU A 84 7.43 -18.79 3.36
CA GLU A 84 7.30 -20.17 2.85
C GLU A 84 7.26 -20.22 1.32
N HIS A 85 6.76 -19.16 0.67
CA HIS A 85 6.55 -19.12 -0.78
C HIS A 85 7.40 -18.03 -1.47
N PRO A 86 7.84 -18.25 -2.72
CA PRO A 86 8.59 -17.27 -3.51
C PRO A 86 7.68 -16.15 -4.08
N LEU A 87 6.54 -15.87 -3.44
CA LEU A 87 5.53 -14.92 -3.87
C LEU A 87 5.40 -13.78 -2.86
N SER A 88 4.91 -12.63 -3.33
CA SER A 88 4.66 -11.49 -2.46
C SER A 88 3.33 -11.62 -1.72
N LEU A 89 3.18 -10.94 -0.59
CA LEU A 89 1.94 -10.93 0.19
C LEU A 89 0.76 -10.39 -0.62
N GLY A 90 1.00 -9.42 -1.52
CA GLY A 90 -0.04 -8.94 -2.44
C GLY A 90 -0.46 -10.02 -3.44
N SER A 91 0.50 -10.76 -4.01
CA SER A 91 0.23 -11.84 -4.95
C SER A 91 -0.53 -13.02 -4.32
N LEU A 92 -0.35 -13.25 -3.02
CA LEU A 92 -1.06 -14.29 -2.26
C LEU A 92 -2.40 -13.83 -1.68
N ALA A 93 -2.86 -12.61 -2.01
CA ALA A 93 -4.04 -11.97 -1.44
C ALA A 93 -4.04 -11.93 0.10
N VAL A 94 -2.83 -11.94 0.70
CA VAL A 94 -2.64 -11.88 2.15
C VAL A 94 -2.90 -10.47 2.66
N VAL A 95 -2.53 -9.47 1.86
CA VAL A 95 -2.85 -8.06 2.05
C VAL A 95 -3.73 -7.59 0.90
N ASN A 96 -4.80 -6.86 1.21
CA ASN A 96 -5.74 -6.32 0.22
C ASN A 96 -5.99 -4.83 0.50
N LEU A 97 -6.09 -4.03 -0.57
CA LEU A 97 -6.44 -2.61 -0.46
C LEU A 97 -7.69 -2.31 0.39
N PRO A 98 -8.84 -3.01 0.22
CA PRO A 98 -10.03 -2.74 1.05
C PRO A 98 -9.87 -3.08 2.53
N ASP A 99 -8.83 -3.83 2.90
CA ASP A 99 -8.55 -4.25 4.27
C ASP A 99 -7.55 -3.29 4.96
N ILE A 100 -7.22 -2.16 4.33
CA ILE A 100 -6.32 -1.11 4.82
C ILE A 100 -7.12 0.15 5.10
N HIS A 101 -6.93 0.72 6.30
CA HIS A 101 -7.65 1.91 6.74
C HIS A 101 -6.74 2.88 7.48
N ILE A 102 -6.82 4.17 7.14
CA ILE A 102 -6.18 5.24 7.89
C ILE A 102 -7.22 5.89 8.79
N LEU A 103 -7.12 5.66 10.09
CA LEU A 103 -7.99 6.26 11.09
C LEU A 103 -7.44 7.64 11.49
N PRO A 104 -8.30 8.68 11.49
CA PRO A 104 -7.91 10.01 11.91
C PRO A 104 -7.50 10.03 13.39
N PRO A 105 -6.76 11.07 13.81
CA PRO A 105 -6.32 11.20 15.20
C PRO A 105 -7.50 11.16 16.19
N THR A 106 -7.32 10.40 17.26
CA THR A 106 -8.35 10.21 18.30
C THR A 106 -8.67 11.49 19.07
N SER A 107 -7.76 12.46 19.08
CA SER A 107 -7.92 13.72 19.81
C SER A 107 -7.52 14.89 18.93
N PRO A 108 -8.26 16.03 18.96
CA PRO A 108 -7.91 17.22 18.20
C PRO A 108 -6.56 17.85 18.62
N LEU A 109 -6.01 17.44 19.76
CA LEU A 109 -4.69 17.87 20.25
C LEU A 109 -3.54 16.97 19.80
N SER A 110 -3.84 15.81 19.21
CA SER A 110 -2.85 14.85 18.74
C SER A 110 -2.84 14.82 17.22
N SER A 111 -1.67 14.91 16.61
CA SER A 111 -1.47 14.71 15.18
C SER A 111 -1.23 13.23 14.82
N ILE A 112 -1.42 12.31 15.77
CA ILE A 112 -1.12 10.88 15.58
C ILE A 112 -2.30 10.17 14.90
N SER A 113 -2.11 9.76 13.66
CA SER A 113 -3.08 8.95 12.91
C SER A 113 -2.80 7.46 13.14
N THR A 114 -3.81 6.60 13.00
CA THR A 114 -3.63 5.14 13.18
C THR A 114 -3.83 4.43 11.85
N VAL A 115 -2.82 3.69 11.39
CA VAL A 115 -2.91 2.81 10.22
C VAL A 115 -3.34 1.43 10.69
N ALA A 116 -4.54 1.01 10.32
CA ALA A 116 -5.09 -0.30 10.60
C ALA A 116 -5.00 -1.17 9.35
N VAL A 117 -4.35 -2.32 9.46
CA VAL A 117 -4.19 -3.30 8.36
C VAL A 117 -4.75 -4.65 8.80
N GLU A 118 -5.72 -5.16 8.07
CA GLU A 118 -6.22 -6.52 8.22
C GLU A 118 -5.56 -7.47 7.22
N ILE A 119 -5.01 -8.57 7.74
CA ILE A 119 -4.28 -9.57 6.98
C ILE A 119 -5.12 -10.85 6.92
N THR A 120 -5.15 -11.48 5.75
CA THR A 120 -5.80 -12.77 5.53
C THR A 120 -4.75 -13.86 5.31
N PRO A 121 -4.42 -14.69 6.30
CA PRO A 121 -3.44 -15.77 6.12
C PRO A 121 -3.86 -16.73 5.00
N THR A 122 -2.89 -17.20 4.22
CA THR A 122 -3.13 -18.18 3.15
C THR A 122 -3.68 -19.50 3.71
N ILE A 123 -3.24 -19.89 4.91
CA ILE A 123 -3.63 -21.12 5.60
C ILE A 123 -4.11 -20.81 7.01
N THR A 124 -5.22 -21.45 7.39
CA THR A 124 -5.98 -21.24 8.63
C THR A 124 -5.33 -21.85 9.87
N HIS A 125 -4.35 -22.73 9.68
CA HIS A 125 -3.50 -23.34 10.71
C HIS A 125 -2.03 -22.93 10.60
N CYS A 126 -1.76 -21.75 10.02
CA CYS A 126 -0.40 -21.26 9.85
C CYS A 126 0.18 -20.72 11.17
N SER A 127 1.33 -21.26 11.60
CA SER A 127 2.10 -20.71 12.73
C SER A 127 2.86 -19.43 12.36
N LEU A 128 3.03 -19.17 11.07
CA LEU A 128 3.73 -18.00 10.53
C LEU A 128 2.82 -16.78 10.36
N ALA A 129 1.51 -16.90 10.62
CA ALA A 129 0.60 -15.75 10.59
C ALA A 129 1.09 -14.61 11.51
N THR A 130 1.66 -14.94 12.66
CA THR A 130 2.31 -13.97 13.56
C THR A 130 3.57 -13.35 12.94
N VAL A 131 4.37 -14.14 12.22
CA VAL A 131 5.60 -13.65 11.56
C VAL A 131 5.26 -12.71 10.41
N ILE A 132 4.25 -13.05 9.61
CA ILE A 132 3.72 -12.20 8.55
C ILE A 132 3.21 -10.88 9.13
N GLY A 133 2.41 -10.94 10.21
CA GLY A 133 1.92 -9.74 10.89
C GLY A 133 3.05 -8.87 11.46
N LEU A 134 4.10 -9.48 12.01
CA LEU A 134 5.30 -8.77 12.45
C LEU A 134 6.06 -8.15 11.27
N GLY A 135 6.20 -8.84 10.14
CA GLY A 135 6.85 -8.32 8.94
C GLY A 135 6.15 -7.08 8.39
N VAL A 136 4.82 -7.13 8.25
CA VAL A 136 4.01 -5.98 7.84
C VAL A 136 4.16 -4.82 8.82
N ARG A 137 4.10 -5.11 10.13
CA ARG A 137 4.26 -4.08 11.16
C ARG A 137 5.64 -3.40 11.08
N VAL A 138 6.72 -4.18 10.99
CA VAL A 138 8.08 -3.65 10.91
C VAL A 138 8.29 -2.86 9.63
N ARG A 139 7.78 -3.33 8.48
CA ARG A 139 7.85 -2.60 7.21
C ARG A 139 7.21 -1.22 7.32
N LEU A 140 5.99 -1.16 7.87
CA LEU A 140 5.27 0.10 8.05
C LEU A 140 5.96 1.00 9.09
N GLU A 141 6.51 0.43 10.18
CA GLU A 141 7.23 1.21 11.20
C GLU A 141 8.53 1.82 10.63
N GLN A 142 9.15 1.19 9.64
CA GLN A 142 10.34 1.70 8.94
C GLN A 142 10.02 2.70 7.83
N ALA A 143 8.92 2.48 7.10
CA ALA A 143 8.55 3.29 5.94
C ALA A 143 7.75 4.55 6.31
N LEU A 144 6.90 4.47 7.35
CA LEU A 144 6.02 5.57 7.73
C LEU A 144 6.67 6.50 8.76
N PRO A 145 6.38 7.82 8.70
CA PRO A 145 6.81 8.75 9.74
C PRO A 145 6.24 8.39 11.13
N PRO A 146 6.92 8.72 12.24
CA PRO A 146 6.52 8.34 13.61
C PRO A 146 5.19 8.94 14.10
N ARG A 147 4.54 9.78 13.27
CA ARG A 147 3.18 10.28 13.50
C ARG A 147 2.11 9.21 13.24
N TYR A 148 2.45 8.08 12.62
CA TYR A 148 1.52 6.98 12.40
C TYR A 148 1.68 5.90 13.45
N ARG A 149 0.56 5.52 14.09
CA ARG A 149 0.48 4.34 14.94
C ARG A 149 0.04 3.16 14.09
N ILE A 150 0.80 2.09 14.09
CA ILE A 150 0.52 0.92 13.26
C ILE A 150 -0.21 -0.14 14.09
N ASP A 151 -1.33 -0.63 13.56
CA ASP A 151 -2.17 -1.67 14.13
C ASP A 151 -2.40 -2.75 13.07
N VAL A 152 -1.78 -3.91 13.27
CA VAL A 152 -1.85 -5.04 12.34
C VAL A 152 -2.64 -6.17 12.97
N ARG A 153 -3.64 -6.66 12.25
CA ARG A 153 -4.58 -7.67 12.74
C ARG A 153 -4.83 -8.72 11.68
N ILE A 154 -5.10 -9.94 12.11
CA ILE A 154 -5.68 -10.99 11.30
C ILE A 154 -7.18 -10.76 11.20
N LYS A 155 -7.69 -10.84 9.97
CA LYS A 155 -9.11 -10.73 9.66
C LYS A 155 -9.91 -11.84 10.35
N LYS A 156 -11.01 -11.47 10.98
CA LYS A 156 -11.79 -12.41 11.80
C LYS A 156 -12.28 -13.60 10.99
N GLY A 157 -12.12 -14.80 11.56
CA GLY A 157 -12.57 -16.05 10.93
C GLY A 157 -11.67 -16.59 9.81
N THR A 158 -10.57 -15.90 9.47
CA THR A 158 -9.59 -16.37 8.46
C THR A 158 -8.51 -17.29 9.03
N HIS A 159 -8.41 -17.38 10.36
CA HIS A 159 -7.46 -18.24 11.06
C HIS A 159 -8.13 -18.94 12.24
N SER A 160 -7.61 -20.10 12.62
CA SER A 160 -8.13 -20.91 13.72
C SER A 160 -7.91 -20.25 15.09
N THR A 161 -6.83 -19.48 15.25
CA THR A 161 -6.46 -18.78 16.48
C THR A 161 -6.25 -17.27 16.24
N ASP A 162 -7.07 -16.68 15.37
CA ASP A 162 -7.04 -15.26 15.00
C ASP A 162 -7.04 -14.32 16.21
N GLU A 163 -7.88 -14.55 17.20
CA GLU A 163 -7.93 -13.72 18.42
C GLU A 163 -6.62 -13.79 19.23
N ALA A 164 -6.04 -14.98 19.36
CA ALA A 164 -4.81 -15.18 20.10
C ALA A 164 -3.65 -14.47 19.41
N VAL A 165 -3.54 -14.60 18.09
CA VAL A 165 -2.51 -13.93 17.28
C VAL A 165 -2.66 -12.41 17.34
N ASN A 166 -3.88 -11.90 17.19
CA ASN A 166 -4.18 -10.46 17.31
C ASN A 166 -3.76 -9.89 18.67
N LYS A 167 -3.98 -10.65 19.74
CA LYS A 167 -3.49 -10.27 21.07
C LYS A 167 -1.97 -10.24 21.14
N GLN A 168 -1.26 -11.14 20.44
CA GLN A 168 0.20 -11.11 20.41
C GLN A 168 0.74 -9.91 19.62
N LEU A 169 0.13 -9.60 18.48
CA LEU A 169 0.53 -8.48 17.62
C LEU A 169 0.24 -7.11 18.27
N GLY A 170 -0.84 -7.01 19.06
CA GLY A 170 -1.20 -5.81 19.81
C GLY A 170 -0.39 -5.59 21.09
N ASP A 171 0.33 -6.60 21.58
CA ASP A 171 1.17 -6.50 22.77
C ASP A 171 2.54 -5.92 22.41
N LYS A 172 2.76 -4.64 22.77
CA LYS A 172 3.98 -3.91 22.42
C LYS A 172 5.23 -4.49 23.07
N GLU A 173 5.13 -4.98 24.31
CA GLU A 173 6.28 -5.54 25.03
C GLU A 173 6.70 -6.88 24.41
N ARG A 174 5.71 -7.71 24.05
CA ARG A 174 5.99 -8.98 23.37
C ARG A 174 6.55 -8.79 21.96
N VAL A 175 6.05 -7.80 21.22
CA VAL A 175 6.58 -7.47 19.89
C VAL A 175 8.02 -6.96 20.00
N ALA A 176 8.31 -6.05 20.93
CA ALA A 176 9.67 -5.57 21.15
C ALA A 176 10.64 -6.71 21.47
N ALA A 177 10.27 -7.62 22.37
CA ALA A 177 11.08 -8.79 22.70
C ALA A 177 11.27 -9.74 21.50
N ALA A 178 10.28 -9.86 20.61
CA ALA A 178 10.40 -10.67 19.39
C ALA A 178 11.40 -10.06 18.38
N LEU A 179 11.49 -8.73 18.31
CA LEU A 179 12.45 -8.02 17.45
C LEU A 179 13.89 -8.08 17.99
N GLU A 180 14.09 -8.38 19.27
CA GLU A 180 15.42 -8.65 19.84
C GLU A 180 15.91 -10.07 19.54
N ASN A 181 15.01 -10.97 19.11
CA ASN A 181 15.37 -12.34 18.75
C ASN A 181 16.04 -12.38 17.36
N GLY A 182 17.34 -12.65 17.34
CA GLY A 182 18.14 -12.69 16.11
C GLY A 182 17.64 -13.67 15.04
N THR A 183 17.03 -14.79 15.43
CA THR A 183 16.48 -15.78 14.49
C THR A 183 15.23 -15.22 13.80
N LEU A 184 14.30 -14.65 14.58
CA LEU A 184 13.09 -14.03 14.02
C LEU A 184 13.46 -12.84 13.14
N MET A 185 14.39 -12.00 13.57
CA MET A 185 14.88 -10.89 12.76
C MET A 185 15.57 -11.33 11.47
N GLY A 186 16.19 -12.51 11.44
CA GLY A 186 16.75 -13.07 10.21
C GLY A 186 15.66 -13.42 9.19
N VAL A 187 14.57 -14.04 9.66
CA VAL A 187 13.40 -14.35 8.81
C VAL A 187 12.74 -13.05 8.34
N LEU A 188 12.51 -12.09 9.24
CA LEU A 188 11.91 -10.81 8.88
C LEU A 188 12.75 -10.04 7.87
N ARG A 189 14.08 -10.01 8.03
CA ARG A 189 14.97 -9.38 7.04
C ARG A 189 14.84 -10.02 5.67
N LYS A 190 14.82 -11.35 5.58
CA LYS A 190 14.62 -12.07 4.31
C LYS A 190 13.27 -11.73 3.65
N MET A 191 12.20 -11.60 4.44
CA MET A 191 10.89 -11.20 3.92
C MET A 191 10.89 -9.77 3.37
N LEU A 192 11.69 -8.88 3.97
CA LEU A 192 11.79 -7.46 3.61
C LEU A 192 12.85 -7.17 2.54
N GLU A 193 13.71 -8.13 2.16
CA GLU A 193 14.77 -7.95 1.15
C GLU A 193 14.22 -7.56 -0.24
N THR A 194 12.97 -7.91 -0.53
CA THR A 194 12.30 -7.62 -1.79
C THR A 194 11.53 -6.29 -1.79
N CYS A 195 11.53 -5.58 -0.66
CA CYS A 195 10.89 -4.27 -0.53
C CYS A 195 11.88 -3.18 -0.94
N GLU A 196 11.73 -2.63 -2.15
CA GLU A 196 12.38 -1.39 -2.56
C GLU A 196 11.68 -0.13 -2.02
#